data_AF-A0A7G8ZMZ8-F1
#
_entry.id   AF-A0A7G8ZMZ8-F1
#
_cell.length_a   1.000
_cell.length_b   1.000
_cell.length_c   1.000
_cell.angle_alpha   90.00
_cell.angle_beta   90.00
_cell.angle_gamma   90.00
#
_symmetry.space_group_name_H-M   'P 1'
#
loop_
_entity.id
_entity.type
_entity.pdbx_description
1 polymer ?
#
loop_
_entity_poly.entity_id
_entity_poly.type
_entity_poly.pdbx_seq_one_letter_code
_entity_poly.pdbx_strand_id
1 'polypeptide(L)'
;MAFTTQNQDAKRPRRTLARGILKGGLIGAAIGLAGAIAIIVGLGAVRPTEPFAWEAFVYLGLEAGLAGTIIGGLLAGLSRLRNTR
;
A
#
# COMPACT_ATOMS: atom_id res chain seq x y z
N MET A 1 -11.76 30.40 -32.65
CA MET A 1 -12.66 29.59 -31.80
C MET A 1 -11.82 28.89 -30.75
N ALA A 2 -11.83 29.42 -29.52
CA ALA A 2 -11.05 28.91 -28.42
C ALA A 2 -11.78 27.71 -27.78
N PHE A 3 -11.25 26.50 -27.99
CA PHE A 3 -11.70 25.33 -27.24
C PHE A 3 -11.14 25.42 -25.82
N THR A 4 -12.04 25.56 -24.87
CA THR A 4 -11.81 25.65 -23.44
C THR A 4 -11.39 24.29 -22.86
N THR A 5 -10.13 23.90 -23.07
CA THR A 5 -9.50 22.73 -22.42
C THR A 5 -8.97 23.06 -21.02
N GLN A 6 -9.76 23.73 -20.18
CA GLN A 6 -9.30 24.18 -18.86
C GLN A 6 -10.22 23.79 -17.69
N ASN A 7 -10.96 22.68 -17.84
CA ASN A 7 -11.88 22.21 -16.79
C ASN A 7 -11.78 20.70 -16.48
N GLN A 8 -10.65 20.06 -16.82
CA GLN A 8 -10.40 18.63 -16.54
C GLN A 8 -9.50 18.42 -15.31
N ASP A 9 -8.75 19.43 -14.86
CA ASP A 9 -7.75 19.27 -13.79
C ASP A 9 -8.32 19.37 -12.36
N ALA A 10 -9.44 20.07 -12.16
CA ALA A 10 -10.06 20.21 -10.84
C ALA A 10 -10.72 18.91 -10.32
N LYS A 11 -10.99 17.92 -11.20
CA LYS A 11 -11.79 16.73 -10.85
C LYS A 11 -10.97 15.49 -10.44
N ARG A 12 -9.63 15.53 -10.53
CA ARG A 12 -8.75 14.39 -10.17
C ARG A 12 -8.03 14.42 -8.80
N PRO A 13 -8.28 15.34 -7.83
CA PRO A 13 -7.47 15.42 -6.62
C PRO A 13 -7.69 14.28 -5.63
N ARG A 14 -8.89 13.69 -5.56
CA ARG A 14 -9.15 12.50 -4.72
C ARG A 14 -8.52 11.24 -5.31
N ARG A 15 -8.38 11.19 -6.63
CA ARG A 15 -7.95 9.99 -7.36
C ARG A 15 -6.45 9.74 -7.23
N THR A 16 -5.64 10.80 -7.05
CA THR A 16 -4.20 10.69 -6.80
C THR A 16 -3.89 10.23 -5.38
N LEU A 17 -4.61 10.75 -4.38
CA LEU A 17 -4.45 10.32 -2.99
C LEU A 17 -4.92 8.87 -2.79
N ALA A 18 -6.09 8.51 -3.32
CA ALA A 18 -6.60 7.13 -3.28
C ALA A 18 -5.65 6.15 -3.98
N ARG A 19 -5.07 6.54 -5.13
CA ARG A 19 -4.03 5.73 -5.80
C ARG A 19 -2.78 5.57 -4.95
N GLY A 20 -2.36 6.60 -4.21
CA GLY A 20 -1.23 6.53 -3.29
C GLY A 20 -1.45 5.54 -2.14
N ILE A 21 -2.62 5.63 -1.51
CA ILE A 21 -3.06 4.72 -0.43
C ILE A 21 -3.12 3.28 -0.95
N LEU A 22 -3.75 3.05 -2.10
CA LEU A 22 -3.85 1.71 -2.72
C LEU A 22 -2.48 1.13 -3.06
N LYS A 23 -1.59 1.93 -3.68
CA LYS A 23 -0.24 1.49 -4.01
C LYS A 23 0.57 1.16 -2.76
N GLY A 24 0.53 2.05 -1.76
CA GLY A 24 1.19 1.84 -0.49
C GLY A 24 0.71 0.56 0.19
N GLY A 25 -0.61 0.34 0.21
CA GLY A 25 -1.21 -0.87 0.79
C GLY A 25 -0.78 -2.14 0.09
N LEU A 26 -0.81 -2.17 -1.24
CA LEU A 26 -0.37 -3.34 -2.01
C LEU A 26 1.12 -3.65 -1.80
N ILE A 27 1.97 -2.62 -1.79
CA ILE A 27 3.40 -2.78 -1.56
C ILE A 27 3.66 -3.28 -0.13
N GLY A 28 3.00 -2.67 0.86
CA GLY A 28 3.10 -3.09 2.26
C GLY A 28 2.65 -4.53 2.46
N ALA A 29 1.53 -4.92 1.87
CA ALA A 29 1.01 -6.27 1.98
C ALA A 29 1.95 -7.29 1.32
N ALA A 30 2.51 -6.97 0.15
CA ALA A 30 3.49 -7.81 -0.53
C ALA A 30 4.77 -8.01 0.31
N ILE A 31 5.28 -6.93 0.92
CA ILE A 31 6.47 -7.00 1.79
C ILE A 31 6.17 -7.79 3.06
N GLY A 32 5.02 -7.58 3.70
CA GLY A 32 4.62 -8.35 4.89
C GLY A 32 4.48 -9.83 4.58
N LEU A 33 3.85 -10.17 3.46
CA LEU A 33 3.68 -11.55 3.05
C LEU A 33 5.02 -12.21 2.70
N ALA A 34 5.92 -11.49 2.00
CA ALA A 34 7.28 -11.96 1.74
C ALA A 34 8.09 -12.16 3.03
N GLY A 35 7.98 -11.25 4.00
CA GLY A 35 8.62 -11.36 5.31
C GLY A 35 8.11 -12.57 6.09
N ALA A 36 6.80 -12.82 6.09
CA ALA A 36 6.22 -14.01 6.70
C ALA A 36 6.75 -15.29 6.05
N ILE A 37 6.90 -15.32 4.72
CA ILE A 37 7.45 -16.48 3.99
C ILE A 37 8.91 -16.72 4.40
N ALA A 38 9.71 -15.66 4.47
CA ALA A 38 11.10 -15.77 4.91
C ALA A 38 11.21 -16.32 6.35
N ILE A 39 10.32 -15.92 7.25
CA ILE A 39 10.32 -16.41 8.64
C ILE A 39 9.87 -17.88 8.72
N ILE A 40 8.76 -18.22 8.06
CA ILE A 40 8.19 -19.57 8.17
C ILE A 40 9.04 -20.59 7.43
N VAL A 41 9.46 -20.28 6.19
CA VAL A 41 10.22 -21.21 5.34
C VAL A 41 11.73 -21.15 5.63
N GLY A 42 12.27 -19.96 5.88
CA GLY A 42 13.71 -19.74 6.05
C GLY A 42 14.21 -20.01 7.47
N LEU A 43 13.45 -19.61 8.49
CA LEU A 43 13.83 -19.82 9.90
C LEU A 43 13.19 -21.07 10.51
N GLY A 44 12.28 -21.74 9.79
CA GLY A 44 11.62 -22.96 10.26
C GLY A 44 10.75 -22.75 11.51
N ALA A 45 10.28 -21.51 11.73
CA ALA A 45 9.57 -21.13 12.95
C ALA A 45 8.26 -21.93 13.15
N VAL A 46 7.60 -22.32 12.06
CA VAL A 46 6.36 -23.09 12.07
C VAL A 46 6.30 -23.97 10.82
N ARG A 47 5.70 -25.16 10.90
CA ARG A 47 5.45 -25.99 9.71
C ARG A 47 4.41 -25.31 8.81
N PRO A 48 4.64 -25.20 7.48
CA PRO A 48 3.69 -24.55 6.56
C PRO A 48 2.30 -25.19 6.52
N THR A 49 2.21 -26.46 6.93
CA THR A 49 0.96 -27.23 6.99
C THR A 49 0.13 -26.95 8.23
N GLU A 50 0.66 -26.20 9.20
CA GLU A 50 -0.07 -25.86 10.42
C GLU A 50 -0.95 -24.62 10.18
N PRO A 51 -2.19 -24.62 10.70
CA PRO A 51 -3.11 -23.49 10.57
C PRO A 51 -2.52 -22.19 11.12
N PHE A 52 -1.63 -22.30 12.12
CA PHE A 52 -0.91 -21.17 12.71
C PHE A 52 0.01 -20.44 11.71
N ALA A 53 0.60 -21.17 10.75
CA ALA A 53 1.40 -20.56 9.70
C ALA A 53 0.52 -19.73 8.74
N TRP A 54 -0.65 -20.26 8.38
CA TRP A 54 -1.61 -19.55 7.53
C TRP A 54 -2.12 -18.26 8.19
N GLU A 55 -2.46 -18.33 9.48
CA GLU A 55 -2.85 -17.15 10.26
C GLU A 55 -1.73 -16.11 10.30
N ALA A 56 -0.48 -16.53 10.51
CA ALA A 56 0.66 -15.63 10.51
C ALA A 56 0.89 -14.93 9.16
N PHE A 57 0.72 -15.63 8.03
CA PHE A 57 0.79 -15.01 6.70
C PHE A 57 -0.26 -13.92 6.51
N VAL A 58 -1.50 -14.23 6.89
CA VAL A 58 -2.63 -13.30 6.74
C VAL A 58 -2.47 -12.11 7.67
N TYR A 59 -2.11 -12.34 8.94
CA TYR A 59 -1.89 -11.26 9.91
C TYR A 59 -0.74 -10.34 9.50
N LEU A 60 0.43 -10.90 9.19
CA LEU A 60 1.60 -10.09 8.86
C LEU A 60 1.42 -9.36 7.52
N GLY A 61 0.77 -10.01 6.55
CA GLY A 61 0.38 -9.38 5.29
C GLY A 61 -0.61 -8.23 5.49
N LEU A 62 -1.61 -8.38 6.37
CA LEU A 62 -2.58 -7.33 6.69
C LEU A 62 -1.95 -6.16 7.44
N GLU A 63 -1.16 -6.42 8.48
CA GLU A 63 -0.49 -5.40 9.28
C GLU A 63 0.48 -4.56 8.42
N ALA A 64 1.33 -5.24 7.64
CA ALA A 64 2.24 -4.56 6.73
C ALA A 64 1.49 -3.83 5.61
N GLY A 65 0.38 -4.39 5.13
CA GLY A 65 -0.53 -3.74 4.19
C GLY A 65 -1.12 -2.45 4.76
N LEU A 66 -1.64 -2.47 5.98
CA LEU A 66 -2.16 -1.29 6.66
C LEU A 66 -1.06 -0.24 6.85
N ALA A 67 0.12 -0.62 7.34
CA ALA A 67 1.25 0.28 7.44
C ALA A 67 1.61 0.91 6.07
N GLY A 68 1.60 0.09 5.02
CA GLY A 68 1.80 0.53 3.65
C GLY A 68 0.75 1.53 3.17
N THR A 69 -0.54 1.33 3.48
CA THR A 69 -1.60 2.29 3.11
C THR A 69 -1.40 3.66 3.74
N ILE A 70 -0.98 3.69 5.02
CA ILE A 70 -0.72 4.92 5.77
C ILE A 70 0.46 5.67 5.15
N ILE A 71 1.58 4.97 4.90
CA ILE A 71 2.78 5.56 4.29
C ILE A 71 2.48 6.06 2.87
N GLY A 72 1.78 5.27 2.06
CA GLY A 72 1.39 5.65 0.69
C GLY A 72 0.45 6.86 0.66
N GLY A 73 -0.47 6.96 1.62
CA GLY A 73 -1.34 8.12 1.80
C GLY A 73 -0.57 9.38 2.20
N LEU A 74 0.35 9.26 3.15
CA LEU A 74 1.23 10.35 3.60
C LEU A 74 2.11 10.87 2.46
N LEU A 75 2.77 9.99 1.71
CA LEU A 75 3.61 10.38 0.58
C LEU A 75 2.81 11.04 -0.54
N ALA A 76 1.61 10.54 -0.83
CA ALA A 76 0.73 11.18 -1.81
C ALA A 76 0.22 12.55 -1.33
N GLY A 77 -0.06 12.70 -0.03
CA GLY A 77 -0.44 13.97 0.58
C GLY A 77 0.71 15.00 0.58
N LEU A 78 1.93 14.57 0.94
CA LEU A 78 3.14 15.38 0.92
C LEU A 78 3.51 15.82 -0.50
N SER A 79 3.43 14.91 -1.47
CA SER A 79 3.69 15.23 -2.89
C SER A 79 2.71 16.26 -3.41
N ARG A 80 1.44 16.20 -2.99
CA ARG A 80 0.42 17.21 -3.31
C ARG A 80 0.79 18.58 -2.73
N LEU A 81 1.14 18.64 -1.44
CA LEU A 81 1.52 19.89 -0.77
C LEU A 81 2.74 20.54 -1.42
N ARG A 82 3.72 19.73 -1.85
CA ARG A 82 4.92 20.20 -2.53
C ARG A 82 4.64 20.76 -3.92
N ASN A 83 3.64 20.23 -4.63
CA ASN A 83 3.26 20.69 -5.98
C ASN A 83 2.31 21.90 -5.98
N THR A 84 1.89 22.37 -4.80
CA THR A 84 1.03 23.56 -4.62
C THR A 84 1.79 24.79 -4.08
N ARG A 85 3.10 24.66 -3.83
CA ARG A 85 4.01 25.80 -3.56
C ARG A 85 4.74 26.17 -4.83
#